data_AF-A0A6I0Z8Q6-F1
#
_entry.id   AF-A0A6I0Z8Q6-F1
#
_cell.length_a   1.000
_cell.length_b   1.000
_cell.length_c   1.000
_cell.angle_alpha   90.00
_cell.angle_beta   90.00
_cell.angle_gamma   90.00
#
_symmetry.space_group_name_H-M   'P 1'
#
loop_
_entity.id
_entity.type
_entity.pdbx_description
1 polymer ?
#
loop_
_entity_poly.entity_id
_entity_poly.type
_entity_poly.pdbx_seq_one_letter_code
_entity_poly.pdbx_strand_id
1 'polypeptide(L)'
;MDENLKKFIDQSIKSLEFIKNHGAKEYSYDFDCSELDNQYLTVDITKSEAYKKKFDSLKEIKGPAVYWFEITSNTNQSDLVNALEDYSRKDNHRAVPVIKKTYCATSNYLYVGKVKKNFYSRIVQHLGYFKTAATQGLQLCHWGNNLSLKLKLHVIEFNRDMEDMMPAIEQHFAQVLKPLVGKHI
;
A
#
# COMPACT_ATOMS: atom_id res chain seq x y z
N MET A 1 -25.68 10.15 22.63
CA MET A 1 -24.61 10.65 21.73
C MET A 1 -23.28 10.72 22.48
N ASP A 2 -23.22 11.45 23.61
CA ASP A 2 -22.01 11.58 24.45
C ASP A 2 -21.48 10.23 24.99
N GLU A 3 -22.36 9.34 25.46
CA GLU A 3 -21.96 8.00 25.93
C GLU A 3 -21.32 7.13 24.83
N ASN A 4 -21.82 7.24 23.59
CA ASN A 4 -21.24 6.51 22.46
C ASN A 4 -19.84 7.04 22.12
N LEU A 5 -19.64 8.36 22.19
CA LEU A 5 -18.34 8.98 21.99
C LEU A 5 -17.34 8.55 23.07
N LYS A 6 -17.75 8.58 24.35
CA LYS A 6 -16.93 8.11 25.48
C LYS A 6 -16.51 6.65 25.30
N LYS A 7 -17.45 5.78 24.95
CA LYS A 7 -17.16 4.36 24.69
C LYS A 7 -16.17 4.17 23.54
N PHE A 8 -16.30 4.92 22.45
CA PHE A 8 -15.36 4.89 21.34
C PHE A 8 -13.96 5.35 21.77
N ILE A 9 -13.87 6.44 22.54
CA ILE A 9 -12.61 6.97 23.06
C ILE A 9 -11.94 5.94 23.99
N ASP A 10 -12.68 5.37 24.94
CA ASP A 10 -12.15 4.38 25.89
C ASP A 10 -11.63 3.13 25.18
N GLN A 11 -12.33 2.66 24.14
CA GLN A 11 -11.88 1.53 23.32
C GLN A 11 -10.62 1.87 22.53
N SER A 12 -10.59 3.05 21.91
CA SER A 12 -9.42 3.52 21.14
C SER A 12 -8.18 3.66 22.02
N ILE A 13 -8.33 4.25 23.22
CA ILE A 13 -7.23 4.40 24.19
C ILE A 13 -6.68 3.04 24.57
N LYS A 14 -7.54 2.07 24.94
CA LYS A 14 -7.09 0.72 25.33
C LYS A 14 -6.27 0.05 24.24
N SER A 15 -6.72 0.14 22.98
CA SER A 15 -6.01 -0.47 21.87
C SER A 15 -4.70 0.24 21.54
N LEU A 16 -4.65 1.57 21.64
CA LEU A 16 -3.41 2.33 21.50
C LEU A 16 -2.41 2.03 22.62
N GLU A 17 -2.86 1.96 23.87
CA GLU A 17 -2.02 1.60 25.01
C GLU A 17 -1.48 0.18 24.89
N PHE A 18 -2.31 -0.75 24.43
CA PHE A 18 -1.87 -2.12 24.16
C PHE A 18 -0.71 -2.14 23.16
N ILE A 19 -0.85 -1.46 22.02
CA ILE A 19 0.19 -1.40 20.99
C ILE A 19 1.45 -0.69 21.51
N LYS A 20 1.28 0.41 22.26
CA LYS A 20 2.41 1.13 22.87
C LYS A 20 3.23 0.22 23.80
N ASN A 21 2.56 -0.65 24.55
CA ASN A 21 3.19 -1.49 25.56
C ASN A 21 3.70 -2.84 25.03
N HIS A 22 3.09 -3.39 23.97
CA HIS A 22 3.41 -4.74 23.46
C HIS A 22 3.96 -4.74 22.03
N GLY A 23 4.02 -3.58 21.37
CA GLY A 23 4.35 -3.47 19.96
C GLY A 23 3.15 -3.74 19.05
N ALA A 24 3.32 -3.42 17.77
CA ALA A 24 2.36 -3.74 16.73
C ALA A 24 2.74 -5.04 16.01
N LYS A 25 1.78 -5.66 15.32
CA LYS A 25 2.05 -6.79 14.43
C LYS A 25 2.59 -6.27 13.11
N GLU A 26 3.84 -6.57 12.82
CA GLU A 26 4.54 -6.06 11.65
C GLU A 26 4.88 -7.17 10.65
N TYR A 27 4.79 -6.84 9.36
CA TYR A 27 5.10 -7.74 8.26
C TYR A 27 5.91 -6.99 7.20
N SER A 28 6.81 -7.70 6.53
CA SER A 28 7.60 -7.18 5.42
C SER A 28 7.66 -8.17 4.27
N TYR A 29 7.52 -7.67 3.03
CA TYR A 29 7.56 -8.47 1.82
C TYR A 29 8.32 -7.76 0.71
N ASP A 30 9.28 -8.45 0.10
CA ASP A 30 10.00 -7.94 -1.05
C ASP A 30 9.21 -8.20 -2.35
N PHE A 31 9.22 -7.23 -3.25
CA PHE A 31 8.63 -7.31 -4.59
C PHE A 31 9.67 -6.85 -5.61
N ASP A 32 9.97 -7.72 -6.57
CA ASP A 32 10.73 -7.36 -7.75
C ASP A 32 9.75 -7.16 -8.90
N CYS A 33 9.63 -5.92 -9.39
CA CYS A 33 8.68 -5.62 -10.46
C CYS A 33 9.06 -6.32 -11.78
N SER A 34 10.32 -6.73 -11.98
CA SER A 34 10.70 -7.49 -13.17
C SER A 34 10.03 -8.87 -13.25
N GLU A 35 9.55 -9.40 -12.12
CA GLU A 35 8.84 -10.68 -12.03
C GLU A 35 7.31 -10.56 -12.24
N LEU A 36 6.79 -9.35 -12.41
CA LEU A 36 5.36 -9.08 -12.54
C LEU A 36 4.89 -9.35 -13.98
N ASP A 37 4.46 -10.58 -14.25
CA ASP A 37 4.02 -11.01 -15.58
C ASP A 37 2.61 -10.50 -15.95
N ASN A 38 2.42 -10.16 -17.23
CA ASN A 38 1.13 -9.73 -17.78
C ASN A 38 0.08 -10.85 -17.85
N GLN A 39 0.47 -12.13 -17.78
CA GLN A 39 -0.47 -13.25 -17.72
C GLN A 39 -1.48 -13.12 -16.56
N TYR A 40 -1.07 -12.45 -15.47
CA TYR A 40 -1.93 -12.25 -14.29
C TYR A 40 -2.98 -11.14 -14.48
N LEU A 41 -3.01 -10.49 -15.65
CA LEU A 41 -4.13 -9.63 -16.04
C LEU A 41 -5.40 -10.44 -16.33
N THR A 42 -5.25 -11.70 -16.75
CA THR A 42 -6.36 -12.63 -17.04
C THR A 42 -6.44 -13.80 -16.06
N VAL A 43 -5.33 -14.12 -15.38
CA VAL A 43 -5.23 -15.18 -14.38
C VAL A 43 -5.13 -14.61 -12.97
N ASP A 44 -5.80 -15.23 -12.00
CA ASP A 44 -5.71 -14.84 -10.59
C ASP A 44 -4.30 -15.09 -10.03
N ILE A 45 -3.53 -14.02 -9.82
CA ILE A 45 -2.17 -14.08 -9.26
C ILE A 45 -2.10 -14.79 -7.90
N THR A 46 -3.18 -14.79 -7.13
CA THR A 46 -3.20 -15.45 -5.81
C THR A 46 -3.19 -16.97 -5.88
N LYS A 47 -3.36 -17.52 -7.09
CA LYS A 47 -3.24 -18.96 -7.42
C LYS A 47 -1.91 -19.31 -8.07
N SER A 48 -1.06 -18.32 -8.35
CA SER A 48 0.29 -18.56 -8.90
C SER A 48 1.13 -19.34 -7.89
N GLU A 49 1.80 -20.41 -8.34
CA GLU A 49 2.75 -21.15 -7.51
C GLU A 49 3.92 -20.26 -7.05
N ALA A 50 4.42 -19.42 -7.95
CA ALA A 50 5.53 -18.49 -7.67
C ALA A 50 5.18 -17.49 -6.56
N TYR A 51 3.93 -17.03 -6.50
CA TYR A 51 3.49 -16.05 -5.50
C TYR A 51 2.69 -16.66 -4.35
N LYS A 52 2.43 -17.97 -4.36
CA LYS A 52 1.51 -18.64 -3.43
C LYS A 52 1.86 -18.36 -1.98
N LYS A 53 3.11 -18.61 -1.59
CA LYS A 53 3.59 -18.42 -0.22
C LYS A 53 3.41 -16.97 0.25
N LYS A 54 3.69 -16.01 -0.63
CA LYS A 54 3.56 -14.58 -0.34
C LYS A 54 2.09 -14.19 -0.14
N PHE A 55 1.21 -14.60 -1.05
CA PHE A 55 -0.23 -14.31 -0.93
C PHE A 55 -0.93 -15.06 0.19
N ASP A 56 -0.51 -16.28 0.51
CA ASP A 56 -1.01 -17.00 1.68
C ASP A 56 -0.68 -16.24 2.96
N SER A 57 0.56 -15.76 3.12
CA SER A 57 0.93 -14.91 4.25
C SER A 57 0.16 -13.59 4.28
N LEU A 58 -0.01 -12.92 3.14
CA LEU A 58 -0.80 -11.68 3.05
C LEU A 58 -2.28 -11.90 3.40
N LYS A 59 -2.84 -13.09 3.12
CA LYS A 59 -4.21 -13.45 3.47
C LYS A 59 -4.37 -13.59 4.98
N GLU A 60 -3.32 -13.90 5.74
CA GLU A 60 -3.38 -14.02 7.21
C GLU A 60 -3.52 -12.68 7.93
N ILE A 61 -3.26 -11.56 7.25
CA ILE A 61 -3.51 -10.22 7.77
C ILE A 61 -5.01 -9.92 7.65
N LYS A 62 -5.74 -10.08 8.77
CA LYS A 62 -7.22 -9.98 8.83
C LYS A 62 -7.70 -8.64 9.38
N GLY A 63 -6.87 -7.94 10.14
CA GLY A 63 -7.17 -6.66 10.76
C GLY A 63 -7.09 -5.48 9.78
N PRO A 64 -7.52 -4.28 10.22
CA PRO A 64 -7.14 -3.03 9.58
C PRO A 64 -5.61 -2.92 9.52
N ALA A 65 -5.09 -2.32 8.46
CA ALA A 65 -3.65 -2.18 8.28
C ALA A 65 -3.27 -0.85 7.66
N VAL A 66 -2.13 -0.32 8.11
CA VAL A 66 -1.38 0.74 7.42
C VAL A 66 -0.14 0.11 6.82
N TYR A 67 0.19 0.52 5.60
CA TYR A 67 1.28 -0.06 4.85
C TYR A 67 1.98 0.98 3.98
N TRP A 68 3.21 0.70 3.59
CA TRP A 68 3.95 1.52 2.64
C TRP A 68 4.88 0.70 1.76
N PHE A 69 5.13 1.22 0.57
CA PHE A 69 6.14 0.69 -0.35
C PHE A 69 7.40 1.53 -0.25
N GLU A 70 8.47 0.93 0.26
CA GLU A 70 9.83 1.46 0.23
C GLU A 70 10.52 1.03 -1.06
N ILE A 71 11.25 1.95 -1.68
CA ILE A 71 12.09 1.72 -2.86
C ILE A 71 13.43 1.19 -2.39
N THR A 72 13.79 -0.02 -2.85
CA THR A 72 15.05 -0.67 -2.49
C THR A 72 15.99 -0.83 -3.68
N SER A 73 15.52 -0.60 -4.90
CA SER A 73 16.38 -0.48 -6.08
C SER A 73 17.06 0.88 -6.15
N ASN A 74 18.20 0.94 -6.85
CA ASN A 74 18.87 2.19 -7.18
C ASN A 74 18.18 2.86 -8.38
N THR A 75 16.95 3.33 -8.16
CA THR A 75 16.14 4.04 -9.18
C THR A 75 15.94 5.47 -8.74
N ASN A 76 16.17 6.43 -9.63
CA ASN A 76 15.96 7.84 -9.32
C ASN A 76 14.46 8.11 -9.10
N GLN A 77 14.15 8.89 -8.07
CA GLN A 77 12.80 9.33 -7.72
C GLN A 77 12.12 10.06 -8.89
N SER A 78 12.85 10.84 -9.68
CA SER A 78 12.29 11.49 -10.87
C SER A 78 11.85 10.49 -11.92
N ASP A 79 12.64 9.44 -12.14
CA ASP A 79 12.34 8.42 -13.15
C ASP A 79 11.11 7.61 -12.74
N LEU A 80 10.95 7.34 -11.44
CA LEU A 80 9.76 6.70 -10.90
C LEU A 80 8.50 7.53 -11.10
N VAL A 81 8.56 8.82 -10.78
CA VAL A 81 7.41 9.73 -10.94
C VAL A 81 7.07 9.91 -12.41
N ASN A 82 8.08 10.10 -13.27
CA ASN A 82 7.90 10.24 -14.71
C ASN A 82 7.28 8.98 -15.33
N ALA A 83 7.76 7.78 -14.97
CA ALA A 83 7.22 6.54 -15.51
C ALA A 83 5.74 6.31 -15.14
N LEU A 84 5.36 6.65 -13.89
CA LEU A 84 3.96 6.60 -13.47
C LEU A 84 3.12 7.67 -14.18
N GLU A 85 3.66 8.88 -14.37
CA GLU A 85 3.00 9.95 -15.11
C GLU A 85 2.78 9.59 -16.58
N ASP A 86 3.81 9.05 -17.25
CA ASP A 86 3.72 8.57 -18.63
C ASP A 86 2.68 7.46 -18.76
N TYR A 87 2.62 6.52 -17.81
CA TYR A 87 1.57 5.52 -17.78
C TYR A 87 0.17 6.14 -17.60
N SER A 88 0.03 7.14 -16.73
CA SER A 88 -1.25 7.84 -16.49
C SER A 88 -1.77 8.63 -17.68
N ARG A 89 -0.92 8.91 -18.68
CA ARG A 89 -1.30 9.60 -19.92
C ARG A 89 -1.70 8.64 -21.05
N LYS A 90 -1.52 7.32 -20.88
CA LYS A 90 -1.91 6.33 -21.90
C LYS A 90 -3.42 6.18 -21.98
N ASP A 91 -3.94 5.93 -23.17
CA ASP A 91 -5.34 5.57 -23.34
C ASP A 91 -5.68 4.30 -22.55
N ASN A 92 -6.88 4.28 -21.95
CA ASN A 92 -7.40 3.16 -21.15
C ASN A 92 -6.51 2.75 -19.96
N HIS A 93 -5.66 3.67 -19.44
CA HIS A 93 -4.90 3.41 -18.24
C HIS A 93 -5.84 3.10 -17.04
N ARG A 94 -5.36 2.27 -16.12
CA ARG A 94 -6.03 2.04 -14.83
C ARG A 94 -5.81 3.22 -13.89
N ALA A 95 -6.73 3.44 -12.94
CA ALA A 95 -6.63 4.53 -11.98
C ALA A 95 -5.35 4.43 -11.12
N VAL A 96 -4.55 5.50 -11.11
CA VAL A 96 -3.29 5.63 -10.38
C VAL A 96 -3.41 6.61 -9.21
N PRO A 97 -2.53 6.55 -8.20
CA PRO A 97 -2.54 7.53 -7.11
C PRO A 97 -2.26 8.94 -7.62
N VAL A 98 -2.69 9.92 -6.84
CA VAL A 98 -2.37 11.32 -7.12
C VAL A 98 -0.85 11.50 -7.23
N ILE A 99 -0.42 11.99 -8.39
CA ILE A 99 0.97 12.39 -8.65
C ILE A 99 1.11 13.83 -8.16
N LYS A 100 2.01 14.06 -7.19
CA LYS A 100 2.18 15.37 -6.57
C LYS A 100 3.00 16.28 -7.50
N LYS A 101 2.62 17.56 -7.58
CA LYS A 101 3.43 18.58 -8.26
C LYS A 101 4.82 18.75 -7.65
N THR A 102 4.95 18.46 -6.36
CA THR A 102 6.20 18.55 -5.61
C THR A 102 6.29 17.37 -4.67
N TYR A 103 7.45 16.73 -4.64
CA TYR A 103 7.77 15.59 -3.77
C TYR A 103 9.19 15.72 -3.23
N CYS A 104 9.48 14.97 -2.17
CA CYS A 104 10.82 14.91 -1.59
C CYS A 104 11.72 14.05 -2.48
N ALA A 105 12.65 14.67 -3.22
CA ALA A 105 13.52 13.98 -4.18
C ALA A 105 14.47 12.95 -3.52
N THR A 106 14.66 13.02 -2.20
CA THR A 106 15.45 12.04 -1.43
C THR A 106 14.59 11.01 -0.70
N SER A 107 13.28 10.97 -0.97
CA SER A 107 12.40 9.98 -0.33
C SER A 107 12.61 8.61 -0.93
N ASN A 108 12.76 7.61 -0.06
CA ASN A 108 12.77 6.20 -0.44
C ASN A 108 11.37 5.59 -0.37
N TYR A 109 10.32 6.37 -0.17
CA TYR A 109 8.97 5.83 -0.01
C TYR A 109 8.13 6.18 -1.23
N LEU A 110 7.64 5.17 -1.94
CA LEU A 110 6.81 5.36 -3.12
C LEU A 110 5.39 5.78 -2.74
N TYR A 111 4.80 5.08 -1.78
CA TYR A 111 3.38 5.20 -1.45
C TYR A 111 3.12 4.77 -0.01
N VAL A 112 2.18 5.45 0.64
CA VAL A 112 1.59 5.04 1.92
C VAL A 112 0.11 4.77 1.69
N GLY A 113 -0.45 3.75 2.33
CA GLY A 113 -1.86 3.45 2.24
C GLY A 113 -2.42 2.85 3.52
N LYS A 114 -3.75 2.86 3.59
CA LYS A 114 -4.51 2.11 4.59
C LYS A 114 -5.50 1.15 3.96
N VAL A 115 -5.89 0.16 4.73
CA VAL A 115 -7.05 -0.68 4.45
C VAL A 115 -7.77 -1.03 5.74
N LYS A 116 -9.10 -1.14 5.65
CA LYS A 116 -9.94 -1.56 6.78
C LYS A 116 -10.06 -3.09 6.87
N LYS A 117 -10.11 -3.78 5.71
CA LYS A 117 -10.32 -5.23 5.56
C LYS A 117 -9.72 -5.72 4.24
N ASN A 118 -9.48 -7.03 4.11
CA ASN A 118 -9.03 -7.68 2.87
C ASN A 118 -7.71 -7.11 2.30
N PHE A 119 -6.68 -7.04 3.15
CA PHE A 119 -5.39 -6.44 2.79
C PHE A 119 -4.74 -7.06 1.56
N TYR A 120 -4.76 -8.40 1.42
CA TYR A 120 -4.18 -9.05 0.24
C TYR A 120 -4.80 -8.54 -1.08
N SER A 121 -6.11 -8.27 -1.12
CA SER A 121 -6.78 -7.73 -2.31
C SER A 121 -6.28 -6.33 -2.66
N ARG A 122 -5.98 -5.52 -1.62
CA ARG A 122 -5.37 -4.20 -1.80
C ARG A 122 -3.97 -4.30 -2.41
N ILE A 123 -3.20 -5.34 -2.04
CA ILE A 123 -1.89 -5.58 -2.66
C ILE A 123 -2.01 -6.03 -4.11
N VAL A 124 -2.91 -6.97 -4.44
CA VAL A 124 -3.21 -7.35 -5.84
C VAL A 124 -3.54 -6.12 -6.69
N GLN A 125 -4.28 -5.17 -6.11
CA GLN A 125 -4.61 -3.92 -6.76
C GLN A 125 -3.41 -2.98 -6.98
N HIS A 126 -2.50 -2.87 -6.01
CA HIS A 126 -1.27 -2.11 -6.21
C HIS A 126 -0.36 -2.73 -7.27
N LEU A 127 -0.32 -4.07 -7.36
CA LEU A 127 0.43 -4.78 -8.38
C LEU A 127 -0.15 -4.57 -9.80
N GLY A 128 -1.44 -4.25 -9.93
CA GLY A 128 -2.09 -3.94 -11.21
C GLY A 128 -3.06 -5.01 -11.73
N TYR A 129 -3.29 -6.07 -10.96
CA TYR A 129 -4.06 -7.24 -11.40
C TYR A 129 -5.52 -7.25 -10.93
N PHE A 130 -5.99 -6.18 -10.30
CA PHE A 130 -7.38 -6.10 -9.84
C PHE A 130 -8.33 -5.98 -11.03
N LYS A 131 -9.51 -6.60 -10.98
CA LYS A 131 -10.41 -6.65 -12.14
C LYS A 131 -10.97 -5.27 -12.54
N THR A 132 -11.18 -4.39 -11.57
CA THR A 132 -11.78 -3.07 -11.78
C THR A 132 -10.71 -2.01 -12.08
N ALA A 133 -10.73 -1.45 -13.29
CA ALA A 133 -9.78 -0.42 -13.72
C ALA A 133 -9.95 0.91 -12.95
N ALA A 134 -11.15 1.23 -12.49
CA ALA A 134 -11.45 2.48 -11.77
C ALA A 134 -10.91 2.51 -10.33
N THR A 135 -10.55 1.37 -9.74
CA THR A 135 -10.09 1.34 -8.35
C THR A 135 -8.61 1.73 -8.30
N GLN A 136 -8.31 2.84 -7.61
CA GLN A 136 -6.96 3.42 -7.55
C GLN A 136 -5.93 2.50 -6.89
N GLY A 137 -4.89 2.11 -7.64
CA GLY A 137 -3.74 1.32 -7.18
C GLY A 137 -2.46 1.83 -7.83
N LEU A 138 -1.29 1.35 -7.40
CA LEU A 138 0.00 1.75 -8.01
C LEU A 138 0.15 1.24 -9.45
N GLN A 139 -0.56 0.17 -9.84
CA GLN A 139 -0.53 -0.41 -11.17
C GLN A 139 0.88 -0.87 -11.61
N LEU A 140 1.66 -1.43 -10.66
CA LEU A 140 3.10 -1.68 -10.82
C LEU A 140 3.47 -2.53 -12.04
N CYS A 141 2.70 -3.55 -12.39
CA CYS A 141 2.99 -4.40 -13.56
C CYS A 141 2.96 -3.63 -14.89
N HIS A 142 2.34 -2.45 -14.94
CA HIS A 142 2.20 -1.66 -16.15
C HIS A 142 3.35 -0.70 -16.42
N TRP A 143 4.18 -0.40 -15.43
CA TRP A 143 5.28 0.59 -15.56
C TRP A 143 6.51 0.28 -14.71
N GLY A 144 6.36 -0.38 -13.55
CA GLY A 144 7.47 -0.71 -12.65
C GLY A 144 8.47 -1.70 -13.26
N ASN A 145 8.01 -2.60 -14.13
CA ASN A 145 8.85 -3.59 -14.81
C ASN A 145 9.95 -2.93 -15.65
N ASN A 146 9.61 -1.83 -16.35
CA ASN A 146 10.54 -1.10 -17.23
C ASN A 146 11.72 -0.48 -16.45
N LEU A 147 11.55 -0.28 -15.15
CA LEU A 147 12.56 0.30 -14.28
C LEU A 147 13.31 -0.76 -13.46
N SER A 148 13.00 -2.05 -13.63
CA SER A 148 13.46 -3.13 -12.74
C SER A 148 13.26 -2.77 -11.26
N LEU A 149 12.13 -2.13 -10.97
CA LEU A 149 11.85 -1.52 -9.68
C LEU A 149 11.77 -2.59 -8.59
N LYS A 150 12.56 -2.45 -7.53
CA LYS A 150 12.48 -3.31 -6.35
C LYS A 150 11.87 -2.53 -5.20
N LEU A 151 10.87 -3.14 -4.58
CA LEU A 151 10.12 -2.55 -3.47
C LEU A 151 10.12 -3.48 -2.27
N LYS A 152 10.13 -2.89 -1.08
CA LYS A 152 9.77 -3.56 0.17
C LYS A 152 8.43 -3.03 0.65
N LEU A 153 7.44 -3.91 0.74
CA LEU A 153 6.15 -3.63 1.36
C LEU A 153 6.28 -3.83 2.87
N HIS A 154 6.05 -2.78 3.64
CA HIS A 154 5.93 -2.83 5.10
C HIS A 154 4.47 -2.73 5.50
N VAL A 155 4.06 -3.46 6.52
CA VAL A 155 2.67 -3.54 6.97
C VAL A 155 2.61 -3.56 8.48
N ILE A 156 1.73 -2.75 9.04
CA ILE A 156 1.34 -2.80 10.46
C ILE A 156 -0.13 -3.21 10.52
N GLU A 157 -0.41 -4.36 11.13
CA GLU A 157 -1.77 -4.84 11.41
C GLU A 157 -2.26 -4.34 12.78
N PHE A 158 -3.50 -3.86 12.80
CA PHE A 158 -4.19 -3.35 13.98
C PHE A 158 -5.38 -4.23 14.35
N ASN A 159 -5.86 -4.05 15.58
CA ASN A 159 -7.11 -4.69 16.02
C ASN A 159 -8.32 -4.07 15.29
N ARG A 160 -9.41 -4.85 15.16
CA ARG A 160 -10.59 -4.46 14.38
C ARG A 160 -11.29 -3.20 14.90
N ASP A 161 -11.20 -2.94 16.19
CA ASP A 161 -11.75 -1.75 16.83
C ASP A 161 -10.98 -0.46 16.48
N MET A 162 -9.81 -0.56 15.84
CA MET A 162 -9.04 0.58 15.36
C MET A 162 -9.32 0.95 13.89
N GLU A 163 -10.33 0.33 13.27
CA GLU A 163 -10.66 0.55 11.85
C GLU A 163 -10.86 2.04 11.51
N ASP A 164 -11.48 2.80 12.41
CA ASP A 164 -11.77 4.23 12.20
C ASP A 164 -10.58 5.15 12.51
N MET A 165 -9.52 4.62 13.12
CA MET A 165 -8.27 5.34 13.36
C MET A 165 -7.33 5.31 12.16
N MET A 166 -7.54 4.37 11.23
CA MET A 166 -6.66 4.16 10.06
C MET A 166 -6.37 5.45 9.28
N PRO A 167 -7.31 6.39 9.05
CA PRO A 167 -7.01 7.66 8.40
C PRO A 167 -5.98 8.52 9.13
N ALA A 168 -6.08 8.66 10.46
CA ALA A 168 -5.14 9.47 11.23
C ALA A 168 -3.74 8.82 11.25
N ILE A 169 -3.69 7.49 11.37
CA ILE A 169 -2.43 6.75 11.37
C ILE A 169 -1.76 6.83 9.98
N GLU A 170 -2.51 6.61 8.89
CA GLU A 170 -2.01 6.79 7.52
C GLU A 170 -1.44 8.19 7.29
N GLN A 171 -2.16 9.22 7.75
CA GLN A 171 -1.74 10.61 7.62
C GLN A 171 -0.42 10.85 8.37
N HIS A 172 -0.28 10.34 9.59
CA HIS A 172 0.96 10.43 10.36
C HIS A 172 2.14 9.78 9.61
N PHE A 173 1.99 8.53 9.15
CA PHE A 173 3.05 7.86 8.39
C PHE A 173 3.37 8.60 7.08
N ALA A 174 2.37 9.13 6.37
CA ALA A 174 2.62 9.91 5.16
C ALA A 174 3.41 11.20 5.42
N GLN A 175 3.21 11.86 6.56
CA GLN A 175 3.98 13.05 6.96
C GLN A 175 5.43 12.71 7.28
N VAL A 176 5.66 11.59 7.98
CA VAL A 176 7.00 11.13 8.36
C VAL A 176 7.77 10.62 7.15
N LEU A 177 7.14 9.73 6.37
CA LEU A 177 7.78 9.03 5.25
C LEU A 177 7.85 9.88 3.98
N LYS A 178 7.00 10.90 3.82
CA LYS A 178 6.97 11.81 2.66
C LYS A 178 6.96 11.03 1.33
N PRO A 179 5.93 10.19 1.07
CA PRO A 179 5.92 9.34 -0.11
C PRO A 179 5.88 10.17 -1.40
N LEU A 180 6.47 9.63 -2.48
CA LEU A 180 6.51 10.27 -3.79
C LEU A 180 5.11 10.54 -4.35
N VAL A 181 4.19 9.58 -4.20
CA VAL A 181 2.82 9.67 -4.71
C VAL A 181 1.78 9.36 -3.64
N GLY A 182 0.52 9.70 -3.94
CA GLY A 182 -0.61 9.58 -3.02
C GLY A 182 -1.01 10.91 -2.40
N LYS A 183 -2.28 11.03 -2.05
CA LYS A 183 -2.85 12.22 -1.43
C LYS A 183 -3.23 11.87 0.00
N HIS A 184 -2.53 12.51 0.94
CA HIS A 184 -2.75 12.37 2.38
C HIS A 184 -3.05 13.78 2.88
N ILE A 185 -4.30 14.22 2.68
CA ILE A 185 -4.81 15.47 3.27
C ILE A 185 -5.35 15.12 4.64
#